data_AF-A0A2K3KCX1-F1
#
_entry.id   AF-A0A2K3KCX1-F1
#
_cell.length_a   1.000
_cell.length_b   1.000
_cell.length_c   1.000
_cell.angle_alpha   90.00
_cell.angle_beta   90.00
_cell.angle_gamma   90.00
#
_symmetry.space_group_name_H-M   'P 1'
#
loop_
_entity.id
_entity.type
_entity.pdbx_description
1 polymer ?
#
loop_
_entity_poly.entity_id
_entity_poly.type
_entity_poly.pdbx_seq_one_letter_code
_entity_poly.pdbx_strand_id
1 'polypeptide(L)'
;MALEEGKVKIERFDGRDFSFWKMQIEDYLYQKKLYQPLSGKKPDDMKQEDWALLDRQALGVIRLTLAKNVAFNIVNETTTA
;
A
#
# COMPACT_ATOMS: atom_id res chain seq x y z
N MET A 1 -9.34 14.72 -2.88
CA MET A 1 -8.00 15.31 -3.09
C MET A 1 -7.04 14.16 -3.30
N ALA A 2 -6.36 14.11 -4.45
CA ALA A 2 -5.42 13.05 -4.82
C ALA A 2 -4.01 13.35 -4.28
N LEU A 3 -3.16 12.32 -4.16
CA LEU A 3 -1.74 12.47 -3.87
C LEU A 3 -1.01 12.82 -5.17
N GLU A 4 -0.27 13.93 -5.22
CA GLU A 4 0.51 14.36 -6.39
C GLU A 4 2.01 14.40 -6.04
N GLU A 5 2.75 13.43 -6.58
CA GLU A 5 4.13 13.61 -7.02
C GLU A 5 4.30 12.81 -8.32
N GLY A 6 4.12 13.49 -9.46
CA GLY A 6 4.45 12.97 -10.79
C GLY A 6 3.44 11.97 -11.38
N LYS A 7 2.26 12.47 -11.78
CA LYS A 7 1.36 11.91 -12.83
C LYS A 7 0.66 10.56 -12.62
N VAL A 8 0.67 9.95 -11.44
CA VAL A 8 -0.23 8.81 -11.16
C VAL A 8 -1.28 9.22 -10.14
N LYS A 9 -2.47 9.58 -10.65
CA LYS A 9 -3.63 9.91 -9.82
C LYS A 9 -4.35 8.62 -9.46
N ILE A 10 -4.07 8.09 -8.27
CA ILE A 10 -4.85 6.99 -7.69
C ILE A 10 -6.06 7.59 -7.00
N GLU A 11 -7.24 7.09 -7.34
CA GLU A 11 -8.46 7.49 -6.64
C GLU A 11 -8.48 6.90 -5.24
N ARG A 12 -9.01 7.66 -4.27
CA ARG A 12 -9.12 7.16 -2.90
C ARG A 12 -10.21 6.12 -2.83
N PHE A 13 -9.88 4.93 -2.31
CA PHE A 13 -10.86 3.87 -2.11
C PHE A 13 -11.87 4.26 -1.04
N ASP A 14 -13.14 4.35 -1.42
CA ASP A 14 -14.25 4.72 -0.53
C ASP A 14 -15.15 3.52 -0.16
N GLY A 15 -14.80 2.32 -0.61
CA GLY A 15 -15.60 1.10 -0.45
C GLY A 15 -16.18 0.56 -1.75
N ARG A 16 -16.11 1.32 -2.86
CA ARG A 16 -16.61 0.91 -4.18
C ARG A 16 -15.47 0.53 -5.12
N ASP A 17 -15.77 -0.32 -6.11
CA ASP A 17 -14.86 -0.72 -7.17
C ASP A 17 -13.48 -1.21 -6.69
N PHE A 18 -13.50 -2.03 -5.62
CA PHE A 18 -12.28 -2.55 -4.98
C PHE A 18 -11.28 -3.16 -5.97
N SER A 19 -11.77 -3.89 -6.98
CA SER A 19 -10.89 -4.51 -7.99
C SER A 19 -10.13 -3.48 -8.82
N PHE A 20 -10.77 -2.36 -9.17
CA PHE A 20 -10.13 -1.28 -9.94
C PHE A 20 -9.12 -0.52 -9.07
N TRP A 21 -9.51 -0.16 -7.85
CA TRP A 21 -8.57 0.47 -6.91
C TRP A 21 -7.36 -0.44 -6.62
N LYS A 22 -7.61 -1.73 -6.39
CA LYS A 22 -6.57 -2.73 -6.13
C LYS A 22 -5.56 -2.80 -7.28
N MET A 23 -6.05 -2.86 -8.52
CA MET A 23 -5.20 -2.83 -9.71
C MET A 23 -4.31 -1.57 -9.74
N GLN A 24 -4.88 -0.39 -9.50
CA GLN A 24 -4.12 0.87 -9.52
C GLN A 24 -3.04 0.94 -8.43
N ILE A 25 -3.35 0.52 -7.20
CA ILE A 25 -2.39 0.56 -6.09
C ILE A 25 -1.29 -0.49 -6.24
N GLU A 26 -1.60 -1.67 -6.78
CA GLU A 26 -0.60 -2.70 -7.10
C GLU A 26 0.40 -2.17 -8.13
N ASP A 27 -0.07 -1.66 -9.28
CA ASP A 27 0.79 -1.09 -10.32
C ASP A 27 1.68 0.05 -9.78
N TYR A 28 1.13 0.91 -8.93
CA TYR A 28 1.89 1.99 -8.32
C TYR A 28 2.97 1.49 -7.36
N LEU A 29 2.68 0.49 -6.54
CA LEU A 29 3.67 -0.13 -5.66
C LEU A 29 4.79 -0.80 -6.48
N TYR A 30 4.48 -1.42 -7.63
CA TYR A 30 5.50 -1.93 -8.56
C TYR A 30 6.39 -0.81 -9.10
N GLN A 31 5.80 0.29 -9.57
CA GLN A 31 6.56 1.45 -10.07
C GLN A 31 7.49 2.05 -8.99
N LYS A 32 7.05 2.05 -7.74
CA LYS A 32 7.83 2.55 -6.60
C LYS A 32 8.81 1.52 -6.02
N LYS A 33 8.87 0.29 -6.57
CA LYS A 33 9.65 -0.84 -6.03
C LYS A 33 9.27 -1.23 -4.60
N LEU A 34 8.01 -1.01 -4.22
CA LEU A 34 7.41 -1.33 -2.91
C LEU A 34 6.49 -2.56 -2.95
N TYR A 35 6.63 -3.42 -3.96
CA TYR A 35 5.72 -4.54 -4.21
C TYR A 35 6.05 -5.79 -3.38
N GLN A 36 7.28 -5.94 -2.87
CA GLN A 36 7.70 -7.17 -2.19
C GLN A 36 6.82 -7.53 -0.96
N PRO A 37 6.40 -6.57 -0.11
CA PRO A 37 5.49 -6.85 1.01
C PRO A 37 4.13 -7.43 0.59
N LEU A 38 3.67 -7.22 -0.65
CA LEU A 38 2.40 -7.78 -1.13
C LEU A 38 2.38 -9.31 -1.14
N SER A 39 3.55 -9.95 -1.17
CA SER A 39 3.68 -11.41 -1.08
C SER A 39 3.40 -11.97 0.33
N GLY A 40 3.42 -11.12 1.37
CA GLY A 40 3.28 -11.51 2.77
C GLY A 40 4.42 -12.34 3.34
N LYS A 41 5.51 -12.57 2.58
CA LYS A 41 6.65 -13.39 2.99
C LYS A 41 7.95 -12.62 2.82
N LYS A 42 8.70 -12.49 3.91
CA LYS A 42 10.05 -11.91 3.88
C LYS A 42 11.01 -12.84 3.13
N PRO A 43 11.79 -12.36 2.16
CA PRO A 43 12.89 -13.13 1.58
C PRO A 43 13.94 -13.53 2.63
N ASP A 44 14.53 -14.72 2.50
CA ASP A 44 15.51 -15.23 3.47
C ASP A 44 16.78 -14.38 3.54
N ASP A 45 17.17 -13.78 2.42
CA ASP A 45 18.35 -12.93 2.24
C ASP A 45 18.16 -11.48 2.73
N MET A 46 16.94 -11.09 3.11
CA MET A 46 16.65 -9.74 3.60
C MET A 46 16.70 -9.66 5.13
N LYS A 47 17.29 -8.59 5.68
CA LYS A 47 17.26 -8.32 7.13
C LYS A 47 15.86 -7.99 7.60
N GLN A 48 15.56 -8.31 8.85
CA GLN A 48 14.25 -8.03 9.45
C GLN A 48 13.94 -6.52 9.49
N GLU A 49 14.95 -5.69 9.78
CA GLU A 49 14.81 -4.24 9.84
C GLU A 49 14.47 -3.64 8.47
N ASP A 50 15.16 -4.09 7.43
CA ASP A 50 14.91 -3.66 6.04
C ASP A 50 13.51 -4.08 5.57
N TRP A 51 13.10 -5.31 5.91
CA TRP A 51 11.76 -5.80 5.64
C TRP A 51 10.68 -4.97 6.34
N ALA A 52 10.85 -4.69 7.64
CA ALA A 52 9.91 -3.89 8.41
C ALA A 52 9.78 -2.46 7.87
N LEU A 53 10.89 -1.86 7.42
CA LEU A 53 10.87 -0.55 6.77
C LEU A 53 10.09 -0.58 5.45
N LEU A 54 10.36 -1.58 4.61
CA LEU A 54 9.69 -1.75 3.32
C LEU A 54 8.18 -1.99 3.47
N ASP A 55 7.80 -2.87 4.40
CA ASP A 55 6.42 -3.13 4.77
C ASP A 55 5.71 -1.85 5.26
N ARG A 56 6.36 -1.09 6.16
CA ARG A 56 5.82 0.18 6.66
C ARG A 56 5.60 1.21 5.55
N GLN A 57 6.48 1.26 4.55
CA GLN A 57 6.38 2.14 3.40
C GLN A 57 5.22 1.73 2.48
N ALA A 58 5.12 0.45 2.12
CA ALA A 58 4.02 -0.08 1.31
C ALA A 58 2.66 0.16 2.00
N LEU A 59 2.57 -0.14 3.29
CA LEU A 59 1.39 0.12 4.12
C LEU A 59 1.03 1.61 4.15
N GLY A 60 2.03 2.49 4.24
CA GLY A 60 1.84 3.94 4.20
C GLY A 60 1.19 4.40 2.88
N VAL A 61 1.68 3.90 1.75
CA VAL A 61 1.12 4.19 0.42
C VAL A 61 -0.32 3.71 0.32
N ILE A 62 -0.61 2.47 0.71
CA ILE A 62 -1.98 1.91 0.72
C ILE A 62 -2.91 2.81 1.56
N ARG A 63 -2.53 3.12 2.81
CA ARG A 63 -3.31 3.97 3.72
C ARG A 63 -3.61 5.36 3.14
N LEU A 64 -2.66 5.97 2.43
CA LEU A 64 -2.83 7.28 1.80
C LEU A 64 -3.78 7.27 0.59
N THR A 65 -3.99 6.10 0.00
CA THR A 65 -4.96 5.88 -1.09
C THR A 65 -6.33 5.43 -0.61
N LEU A 66 -6.60 5.45 0.70
CA LEU A 66 -7.93 5.20 1.25
C LEU A 66 -8.68 6.51 1.51
N ALA A 67 -10.00 6.46 1.36
CA ALA A 67 -10.86 7.53 1.84
C ALA A 67 -10.85 7.57 3.38
N LYS A 68 -11.11 8.74 3.96
CA LYS A 68 -11.02 8.96 5.40
C LYS A 68 -11.88 7.95 6.19
N ASN A 69 -13.09 7.66 5.72
CA ASN A 69 -14.02 6.71 6.34
C ASN A 69 -13.56 5.25 6.28
N VAL A 70 -12.65 4.90 5.36
CA VAL A 70 -12.10 3.54 5.21
C VAL A 70 -10.76 3.40 5.93
N ALA A 71 -9.93 4.45 5.89
CA ALA A 71 -8.59 4.45 6.50
C ALA A 71 -8.61 4.19 8.02
N PHE A 72 -9.64 4.68 8.73
CA PHE A 72 -9.77 4.46 10.18
C PHE A 72 -10.02 3.00 10.55
N ASN A 73 -10.58 2.19 9.65
CA ASN A 73 -10.82 0.77 9.91
C ASN A 73 -9.51 -0.04 9.96
N ILE A 74 -8.44 0.46 9.33
CA ILE A 74 -7.18 -0.27 9.20
C ILE A 74 -6.02 0.37 9.97
N VAL A 75 -6.31 1.35 10.82
CA VAL A 75 -5.28 2.09 11.56
C VAL A 75 -4.48 1.19 12.51
N ASN A 76 -5.12 0.13 13.02
CA ASN A 76 -4.54 -0.84 13.94
C ASN A 76 -4.14 -2.17 13.27
N GLU A 77 -4.35 -2.31 11.96
CA GLU A 77 -4.04 -3.54 11.22
C GLU A 77 -2.55 -3.62 10.87
N THR A 78 -1.99 -4.82 10.95
CA THR A 78 -0.65 -5.19 10.48
C THR A 78 -0.74 -6.03 9.21
N THR A 79 0.11 -5.77 8.21
CA THR A 79 0.18 -6.53 6.96
C THR A 79 0.82 -7.91 7.12
N THR A 80 1.39 -8.20 8.29
CA THR A 80 1.88 -9.53 8.66
C THR A 80 0.85 -10.18 9.59
N ALA A 81 0.46 -11.42 9.26
CA ALA A 81 -0.35 -12.29 10.11
C ALA A 81 0.49 -12.91 11.23
#